data_AF-A0A967SYZ9-F1
#
_entry.id   AF-A0A967SYZ9-F1
#
_cell.length_a   1.000
_cell.length_b   1.000
_cell.length_c   1.000
_cell.angle_alpha   90.00
_cell.angle_beta   90.00
_cell.angle_gamma   90.00
#
_symmetry.space_group_name_H-M   'P 1'
#
loop_
_entity.id
_entity.type
_entity.pdbx_description
1 polymer ?
#
loop_
_entity_poly.entity_id
_entity_poly.type
_entity_poly.pdbx_seq_one_letter_code
_entity_poly.pdbx_strand_id
1 'polypeptide(L)'
;ENHLIIRVSWLCGQFGSNFVKTMLQLGQERDELQVVDDQWGSPTFAENVVANCLNLLGKDIAGTYHITSKGLISWYDFAKAIFEMSGIDVSLETVDSDAFSTKAKRPYFS
;
A
#
# COMPACT_ATOMS: atom_id res chain seq x y z
N GLU A 1 30.23 4.14 -8.42
CA GLU A 1 29.28 3.21 -7.77
C GLU A 1 28.39 2.61 -8.84
N ASN A 2 28.22 1.28 -8.89
CA ASN A 2 27.40 0.60 -9.91
C ASN A 2 26.25 -0.17 -9.25
N HIS A 3 25.34 0.55 -8.60
CA HIS A 3 24.17 -0.04 -7.98
C HIS A 3 22.95 0.87 -8.16
N LEU A 4 21.77 0.26 -8.15
CA LEU A 4 20.49 0.96 -8.08
C LEU A 4 19.70 0.41 -6.89
N ILE A 5 19.50 1.23 -5.87
CA ILE A 5 18.68 0.90 -4.69
C ILE A 5 17.35 1.62 -4.83
N ILE A 6 16.27 0.85 -4.94
CA ILE A 6 14.91 1.38 -5.01
C ILE A 6 14.21 1.12 -3.68
N ARG A 7 13.75 2.18 -3.03
CA ARG A 7 12.89 2.10 -1.86
C ARG A 7 11.44 2.28 -2.29
N VAL A 8 10.60 1.36 -1.84
CA VAL A 8 9.15 1.35 -2.08
C VAL A 8 8.43 1.19 -0.74
N SER A 9 7.17 1.59 -0.70
CA SER A 9 6.27 1.33 0.43
C SER A 9 4.90 0.89 -0.08
N TRP A 10 4.18 0.16 0.77
CA TRP A 10 2.80 -0.27 0.53
C TRP A 10 2.60 -0.90 -0.86
N LEU A 11 3.53 -1.79 -1.24
CA LEU A 11 3.58 -2.38 -2.58
C LEU A 11 2.38 -3.31 -2.80
N CYS A 12 1.61 -3.05 -3.85
CA CYS A 12 0.49 -3.89 -4.29
C CYS A 12 0.65 -4.28 -5.76
N GLY A 13 0.01 -5.37 -6.18
CA GLY A 13 0.21 -5.92 -7.52
C GLY A 13 -0.82 -6.98 -7.90
N GLN A 14 -0.80 -7.37 -9.18
CA GLN A 14 -1.65 -8.43 -9.70
C GLN A 14 -1.33 -9.79 -9.09
N PHE A 15 -0.08 -10.03 -8.71
CA PHE A 15 0.41 -11.30 -8.17
C PHE A 15 0.73 -11.20 -6.67
N GLY A 16 0.78 -12.34 -5.99
CA GLY A 16 1.04 -12.42 -4.55
C GLY A 16 -0.12 -11.91 -3.69
N SER A 17 0.00 -12.05 -2.37
CA SER A 17 -0.89 -11.42 -1.40
C SER A 17 -0.53 -9.94 -1.21
N ASN A 18 -1.53 -9.08 -1.06
CA ASN A 18 -1.37 -7.67 -0.75
C ASN A 18 -2.65 -7.10 -0.16
N PHE A 19 -2.56 -5.88 0.38
CA PHE A 19 -3.67 -5.23 1.08
C PHE A 19 -4.94 -5.12 0.22
N VAL A 20 -4.83 -4.78 -1.06
CA VAL A 20 -5.98 -4.69 -1.97
C VAL A 20 -6.75 -5.99 -2.00
N LYS A 21 -6.04 -7.10 -2.24
CA LYS A 21 -6.66 -8.43 -2.29
C LYS A 21 -7.27 -8.85 -0.95
N THR A 22 -6.59 -8.53 0.16
CA THR A 22 -7.11 -8.79 1.50
C THR A 22 -8.40 -8.03 1.75
N MET A 23 -8.49 -6.74 1.38
CA MET A 23 -9.72 -5.96 1.53
C MET A 23 -10.84 -6.52 0.65
N LEU A 24 -10.57 -6.79 -0.62
CA LEU A 24 -11.56 -7.40 -1.53
C LEU A 24 -12.13 -8.72 -1.01
N GLN A 25 -11.27 -9.58 -0.46
CA GLN A 25 -11.70 -10.84 0.13
C GLN A 25 -12.54 -10.59 1.39
N LEU A 26 -12.04 -9.79 2.32
CA LEU A 26 -12.73 -9.56 3.59
C LEU A 26 -14.08 -8.87 3.40
N GLY A 27 -14.20 -7.95 2.44
CA GLY A 27 -15.45 -7.28 2.13
C GLY A 27 -16.51 -8.16 1.44
N GLN A 28 -16.12 -9.35 0.95
CA GLN A 28 -17.08 -10.36 0.51
C GLN A 28 -17.51 -11.29 1.65
N GLU A 29 -16.73 -11.36 2.73
CA GLU A 29 -16.92 -12.30 3.84
C GLU A 29 -17.58 -11.65 5.06
N ARG A 30 -17.57 -10.31 5.17
CA ARG A 30 -18.01 -9.58 6.36
C ARG A 30 -18.76 -8.32 5.99
N ASP A 31 -19.77 -8.01 6.79
CA ASP A 31 -20.57 -6.79 6.66
C ASP A 31 -19.89 -5.56 7.31
N GLU A 32 -18.94 -5.78 8.24
CA GLU A 32 -18.22 -4.74 8.96
C GLU A 32 -16.72 -5.03 9.05
N LEU A 33 -15.90 -3.99 8.90
CA LEU A 33 -14.45 -4.04 9.03
C LEU A 33 -13.90 -2.81 9.76
N GLN A 34 -12.91 -3.06 10.62
CA GLN A 34 -12.12 -2.03 11.28
C GLN A 34 -10.75 -1.93 10.60
N VAL A 35 -10.35 -0.71 10.23
CA VAL A 35 -9.07 -0.45 9.54
C VAL A 35 -8.33 0.69 10.22
N VAL A 36 -7.00 0.57 10.26
CA VAL A 36 -6.09 1.51 10.92
C VAL A 36 -6.10 2.87 10.23
N ASP A 37 -6.24 3.96 10.99
CA ASP A 37 -6.25 5.34 10.46
C ASP A 37 -5.10 6.22 10.96
N ASP A 38 -4.29 5.73 11.91
CA ASP A 38 -3.11 6.44 12.44
C ASP A 38 -1.78 6.06 11.75
N GLN A 39 -1.84 5.32 10.63
CA GLN A 39 -0.67 4.96 9.82
C GLN A 39 -0.86 5.45 8.39
N TRP A 40 0.02 6.36 7.97
CA TRP A 40 -0.07 7.02 6.67
C TRP A 40 1.05 6.59 5.73
N GLY A 41 0.74 6.51 4.45
CA GLY A 41 1.71 6.21 3.41
C GLY A 41 1.17 6.40 2.01
N SER A 42 1.88 5.84 1.04
CA SER A 42 1.54 5.94 -0.38
C SER A 42 1.43 4.55 -1.00
N PRO A 43 0.22 4.01 -1.25
CA PRO A 43 0.05 2.73 -1.92
C PRO A 43 0.72 2.71 -3.28
N THR A 44 1.62 1.76 -3.51
CA THR A 44 2.46 1.76 -4.71
C THR A 44 2.19 0.53 -5.56
N PHE A 45 1.78 0.73 -6.80
CA PHE A 45 1.53 -0.38 -7.72
C PHE A 45 2.82 -0.90 -8.35
N ALA A 46 3.07 -2.20 -8.25
CA ALA A 46 4.32 -2.84 -8.64
C ALA A 46 4.67 -2.63 -10.12
N GLU A 47 3.67 -2.56 -11.01
CA GLU A 47 3.90 -2.30 -12.44
C GLU A 47 4.54 -0.93 -12.66
N ASN A 48 4.09 0.10 -11.91
CA ASN A 48 4.68 1.44 -11.98
C ASN A 48 6.12 1.43 -11.46
N VAL A 49 6.43 0.64 -10.42
CA VAL A 49 7.81 0.49 -9.92
C VAL A 49 8.69 -0.11 -11.00
N VAL A 50 8.26 -1.21 -11.62
CA VAL A 50 9.03 -1.89 -12.68
C VAL A 50 9.29 -0.95 -13.86
N ALA A 51 8.27 -0.22 -14.33
CA ALA A 51 8.41 0.73 -15.43
C ALA A 51 9.46 1.82 -15.11
N ASN A 52 9.47 2.35 -13.88
CA ASN A 52 10.45 3.34 -13.45
C ASN A 52 11.86 2.74 -13.30
N CYS A 53 11.99 1.52 -12.76
CA CYS A 53 13.28 0.82 -12.69
C CYS A 53 13.89 0.65 -14.07
N LEU A 54 13.11 0.19 -15.06
CA LEU A 54 13.57 0.01 -16.44
C LEU A 54 14.01 1.34 -17.08
N ASN A 55 13.29 2.43 -16.82
CA ASN A 55 13.65 3.76 -17.28
C ASN A 55 14.97 4.27 -16.67
N LEU A 56 15.22 4.01 -15.39
CA LEU A 56 16.47 4.38 -14.73
C LEU A 56 17.65 3.56 -15.26
N LEU A 57 17.46 2.25 -15.43
CA LEU A 57 18.46 1.35 -16.01
C LEU A 57 18.80 1.75 -17.45
N GLY A 58 17.81 2.05 -18.28
CA GLY A 58 18.03 2.48 -19.67
C GLY A 58 18.74 3.84 -19.81
N LYS A 59 18.89 4.58 -18.71
CA LYS A 59 19.62 5.86 -18.65
C LYS A 59 20.97 5.74 -17.93
N ASP A 60 21.41 4.52 -17.63
CA ASP A 60 22.64 4.23 -16.87
C ASP A 60 22.72 5.00 -15.53
N ILE A 61 21.56 5.20 -14.89
CA ILE A 61 21.48 5.89 -13.60
C ILE A 61 21.82 4.93 -12.46
N ALA A 62 22.74 5.35 -11.60
CA ALA A 62 23.07 4.68 -10.35
C ALA A 62 22.66 5.52 -9.14
N GLY A 63 22.54 4.86 -7.97
CA GLY A 63 22.28 5.49 -6.69
C GLY A 63 21.04 4.94 -5.98
N THR A 64 20.52 5.73 -5.04
CA THR A 64 19.33 5.38 -4.24
C THR A 64 18.16 6.27 -4.59
N TYR A 65 17.01 5.68 -4.92
CA TYR A 65 15.78 6.38 -5.30
C TYR A 65 14.57 5.88 -4.50
N HIS A 66 13.60 6.75 -4.28
CA HIS A 66 12.29 6.36 -3.75
C HIS A 66 11.29 6.35 -4.91
N ILE A 67 10.58 5.24 -5.07
CA ILE A 67 9.52 5.13 -6.07
C ILE A 67 8.24 4.74 -5.33
N THR A 68 7.35 5.71 -5.19
CA THR A 68 6.02 5.54 -4.61
C THR A 68 4.99 6.27 -5.48
N SER A 69 3.71 5.91 -5.32
CA SER A 69 2.63 6.75 -5.86
C SER A 69 2.64 8.13 -5.18
N LYS A 70 2.02 9.11 -5.85
CA LYS A 70 1.80 10.43 -5.24
C LYS A 70 0.65 10.37 -4.22
N GLY A 71 0.69 11.26 -3.24
CA GLY A 71 -0.35 11.39 -2.22
C GLY A 71 0.01 10.68 -0.92
N LEU A 72 -0.69 11.04 0.14
CA LEU A 72 -0.53 10.47 1.48
C LEU A 72 -1.92 10.13 1.98
N ILE A 73 -2.13 8.86 2.31
CA ILE A 73 -3.42 8.34 2.77
C ILE A 73 -3.20 7.33 3.91
N SER A 74 -4.21 7.11 4.74
CA SER A 74 -4.17 6.04 5.74
C SER A 74 -4.53 4.67 5.12
N TRP A 75 -4.41 3.59 5.91
CA TRP A 75 -4.93 2.29 5.47
C TRP A 75 -6.45 2.32 5.34
N TYR A 76 -7.14 3.09 6.21
CA TYR A 76 -8.58 3.29 6.14
C TYR A 76 -8.99 3.95 4.82
N ASP A 77 -8.35 5.06 4.47
CA ASP A 77 -8.58 5.75 3.19
C ASP A 77 -8.38 4.79 2.00
N PHE A 78 -7.34 3.96 2.06
CA PHE A 78 -7.06 3.00 1.00
C PHE A 78 -8.14 1.91 0.90
N ALA A 79 -8.56 1.34 2.03
CA ALA A 79 -9.63 0.34 2.09
C ALA A 79 -10.95 0.90 1.55
N LYS A 80 -11.30 2.12 1.97
CA LYS A 80 -12.49 2.84 1.48
C LYS A 80 -12.47 2.98 -0.03
N ALA A 81 -11.36 3.46 -0.61
CA ALA A 81 -11.22 3.59 -2.05
C ALA A 81 -11.33 2.24 -2.79
N ILE A 82 -10.77 1.15 -2.22
CA ILE A 82 -10.90 -0.20 -2.79
C ILE A 82 -12.37 -0.63 -2.86
N PHE A 83 -13.13 -0.44 -1.79
CA PHE A 83 -14.54 -0.83 -1.74
C PHE A 83 -15.41 0.01 -2.67
N GLU A 84 -15.22 1.33 -2.68
CA GLU A 84 -15.90 2.24 -3.59
C GLU A 84 -15.69 1.87 -5.07
N MET A 85 -14.43 1.58 -5.45
CA MET A 85 -14.10 1.18 -6.82
C MET A 85 -14.60 -0.22 -7.20
N SER A 86 -14.83 -1.08 -6.20
CA SER A 86 -15.25 -2.47 -6.42
C SER A 86 -16.75 -2.68 -6.28
N GLY A 87 -17.49 -1.65 -5.85
CA GLY A 87 -18.93 -1.74 -5.60
C GLY A 87 -19.29 -2.68 -4.45
N ILE A 88 -18.37 -2.89 -3.51
CA ILE A 88 -18.58 -3.72 -2.32
C ILE A 88 -19.13 -2.83 -1.21
N ASP A 89 -20.27 -3.20 -0.65
CA ASP A 89 -20.91 -2.49 0.47
C ASP A 89 -20.50 -3.14 1.79
N VAL A 90 -19.69 -2.43 2.57
CA VAL A 90 -19.15 -2.86 3.87
C VAL A 90 -19.11 -1.66 4.80
N SER A 91 -19.56 -1.84 6.04
CA SER A 91 -19.42 -0.84 7.10
C SER A 91 -17.94 -0.74 7.51
N LEU A 92 -17.31 0.40 7.21
CA LEU A 92 -15.89 0.61 7.48
C LEU A 92 -15.69 1.58 8.64
N GLU A 93 -15.08 1.08 9.71
CA GLU A 93 -14.78 1.85 10.93
C GLU A 93 -13.26 2.08 11.08
N THR A 94 -12.89 3.20 11.67
CA THR A 94 -11.50 3.54 11.95
C THR A 94 -11.07 2.99 13.32
N VAL A 95 -9.83 2.53 13.42
CA VAL A 95 -9.18 2.22 14.71
C VAL A 95 -7.75 2.74 14.73
N ASP A 96 -7.19 2.96 15.92
CA ASP A 96 -5.76 3.23 16.08
C ASP A 96 -4.95 1.94 15.95
N SER A 97 -3.66 2.08 15.62
CA SER A 97 -2.76 0.95 15.47
C SER A 97 -2.58 0.10 16.73
N ASP A 98 -2.84 0.68 17.92
CA ASP A 98 -2.85 -0.02 19.20
C ASP A 98 -3.96 -1.08 19.31
N ALA A 99 -5.00 -1.01 18.48
CA ALA A 99 -6.04 -2.05 18.39
C ALA A 99 -5.50 -3.38 17.84
N PHE A 100 -4.39 -3.34 17.09
CA PHE A 100 -3.79 -4.53 16.48
C PHE A 100 -2.38 -4.78 17.03
N SER A 101 -2.25 -5.75 17.93
CA SER A 101 -0.94 -6.19 18.41
C SER A 101 -0.12 -6.81 17.27
N THR A 102 0.99 -6.17 16.92
CA THR A 102 1.94 -6.67 15.92
C THR A 102 3.29 -6.93 16.59
N LYS A 103 4.01 -7.96 16.11
CA LYS A 103 5.35 -8.29 16.64
C LYS A 103 6.39 -7.21 16.34
N ALA A 104 6.22 -6.49 15.24
CA ALA A 104 7.13 -5.45 14.78
C ALA A 104 6.45 -4.09 14.90
N LYS A 105 7.16 -3.11 15.48
CA LYS A 105 6.67 -1.73 15.53
C LYS A 105 6.47 -1.21 14.11
N ARG A 106 5.27 -0.74 13.82
CA ARG A 106 4.92 -0.09 12.55
C ARG A 106 5.20 1.41 12.68
N PRO A 107 5.76 2.06 11.65
CA PRO A 107 5.92 3.50 11.67
C PRO A 107 4.58 4.19 11.44
N TYR A 108 4.44 5.41 11.98
CA TYR A 108 3.30 6.29 11.66
C TYR A 108 3.31 6.73 10.19
N PHE A 109 4.49 6.83 9.57
CA PHE A 109 4.66 7.23 8.17
C PHE A 109 5.51 6.21 7.41
N SER A 110 5.09 5.84 6.20
CA SER A 110 5.82 4.91 5.33
C SER A 110 5.86 5.34 3.88
#